data_AF-A0A414AEZ0-F1
#
_entry.id   AF-A0A414AEZ0-F1
#
_cell.length_a   1.000
_cell.length_b   1.000
_cell.length_c   1.000
_cell.angle_alpha   90.00
_cell.angle_beta   90.00
_cell.angle_gamma   90.00
#
_symmetry.space_group_name_H-M   'P 1'
#
loop_
_entity.id
_entity.type
_entity.pdbx_description
1 polymer ?
#
loop_
_entity_poly.entity_id
_entity_poly.type
_entity_poly.pdbx_seq_one_letter_code
_entity_poly.pdbx_strand_id
1 'polypeptide(L)' 'MYYICATYDDGKFVECNNVTSISFNGTSSLITVSEENLLTQNIPSGKTLWVKTQNGSYTVRGDGLRVIEIRKE' A
#
# COMPACT_ATOMS: atom_id res chain seq x y z
N MET A 1 9.35 -1.55 -10.67
CA MET A 1 8.16 -0.77 -10.31
C MET A 1 7.02 -1.70 -10.02
N TYR A 2 6.15 -1.29 -9.10
CA TYR A 2 5.05 -2.10 -8.63
C TYR A 2 3.73 -1.38 -8.84
N TYR A 3 2.71 -2.18 -9.13
CA TYR A 3 1.33 -1.78 -9.09
C TYR A 3 0.70 -2.24 -7.78
N ILE A 4 -0.16 -1.39 -7.21
CA ILE A 4 -0.99 -1.71 -6.06
C ILE A 4 -2.45 -1.43 -6.38
N CYS A 5 -3.32 -2.39 -6.05
CA CYS A 5 -4.76 -2.18 -6.01
C CYS A 5 -5.30 -2.54 -4.63
N ALA A 6 -5.89 -1.56 -3.96
CA ALA A 6 -6.58 -1.75 -2.70
C ALA A 6 -8.09 -1.72 -2.95
N THR A 7 -8.80 -2.82 -2.66
CA THR A 7 -10.26 -2.92 -2.81
C THR A 7 -10.94 -2.92 -1.44
N TYR A 8 -12.02 -2.15 -1.31
CA TYR A 8 -12.80 -1.99 -0.09
C TYR A 8 -14.05 -2.87 -0.09
N ASP A 9 -14.65 -3.07 1.09
CA ASP A 9 -15.87 -3.87 1.26
C ASP A 9 -17.06 -3.32 0.47
N ASP A 10 -17.11 -2.01 0.24
CA ASP A 10 -18.13 -1.35 -0.58
C ASP A 10 -17.86 -1.42 -2.10
N GLY A 11 -16.80 -2.15 -2.50
CA GLY A 11 -16.39 -2.32 -3.89
C GLY A 11 -15.59 -1.16 -4.47
N LYS A 12 -15.38 -0.06 -3.72
CA LYS A 12 -14.46 1.00 -4.17
C LYS A 12 -13.03 0.50 -4.16
N PHE A 13 -12.17 1.17 -4.89
CA PHE A 13 -10.76 0.82 -4.94
C PHE A 13 -9.85 2.03 -5.10
N VAL A 14 -8.58 1.85 -4.75
CA VAL A 14 -7.47 2.78 -5.01
C VAL A 14 -6.40 2.04 -5.80
N GLU A 15 -6.03 2.57 -6.96
CA GLU A 15 -4.96 2.06 -7.80
C GLU A 15 -3.75 3.00 -7.76
N CYS A 16 -2.57 2.41 -7.61
CA CYS A 16 -1.29 3.12 -7.64
C CYS A 16 -0.36 2.39 -8.62
N ASN A 17 0.07 3.09 -9.67
CA ASN A 17 1.09 2.60 -10.60
C ASN A 17 2.46 3.18 -10.22
N ASN A 18 3.55 2.56 -10.65
CA ASN A 18 4.91 3.05 -10.40
C ASN A 18 5.21 3.30 -8.90
N VAL A 19 4.78 2.39 -8.02
CA VAL A 19 5.00 2.47 -6.57
C VAL A 19 6.48 2.28 -6.24
N THR A 20 7.01 3.18 -5.41
CA THR A 20 8.42 3.18 -4.97
C THR A 20 8.57 2.93 -3.47
N SER A 21 7.53 3.18 -2.67
CA SER A 21 7.50 2.76 -1.26
C SER A 21 6.09 2.75 -0.68
N ILE A 22 5.91 2.00 0.40
CA ILE A 22 4.73 2.05 1.27
C ILE A 22 5.20 2.36 2.69
N SER A 23 4.54 3.29 3.37
CA SER A 23 4.72 3.51 4.80
C SER A 23 3.45 3.24 5.58
N PHE A 24 3.58 2.81 6.83
CA PHE A 24 2.46 2.61 7.76
C PHE A 24 2.89 2.75 9.22
N ASN A 25 1.96 3.11 10.09
CA ASN A 25 2.21 3.19 11.52
C ASN A 25 2.29 1.78 12.12
N GLY A 26 3.49 1.38 12.53
CA GLY A 26 3.74 0.21 13.36
C GLY A 26 3.33 0.46 14.82
N THR A 27 3.66 -0.48 15.70
CA THR A 27 3.28 -0.41 17.13
C THR A 27 3.91 0.80 17.84
N SER A 28 5.16 1.13 17.51
CA SER A 28 5.93 2.18 18.21
C SER A 28 6.59 3.19 17.26
N SER A 29 6.54 2.99 15.95
CA SER A 29 7.20 3.85 14.95
C SER A 29 6.58 3.70 13.56
N LEU A 30 6.89 4.65 12.68
CA LEU A 30 6.60 4.54 11.26
C LEU A 30 7.53 3.49 10.63
N ILE A 31 6.96 2.57 9.88
CA ILE A 31 7.69 1.59 9.07
C ILE A 31 7.56 1.99 7.61
N THR A 32 8.67 2.00 6.88
CA THR A 32 8.71 2.25 5.44
C THR A 32 9.28 1.03 4.73
N VAL A 33 8.52 0.51 3.79
CA VAL A 33 8.87 -0.61 2.91
C VAL A 33 9.28 -0.03 1.57
N SER A 34 10.53 -0.24 1.20
CA SER A 34 11.10 0.17 -0.08
C SER A 34 10.62 -0.72 -1.23
N GLU A 35 10.75 -0.22 -2.45
CA GLU A 35 10.35 -0.90 -3.69
C GLU A 35 10.84 -2.34 -3.77
N GLU A 36 12.12 -2.58 -3.45
CA GLU A 36 12.74 -3.90 -3.53
C GLU A 36 12.17 -4.93 -2.56
N ASN A 37 11.47 -4.47 -1.51
CA ASN A 37 10.91 -5.31 -0.45
C ASN A 37 9.37 -5.45 -0.52
N LEU A 38 8.70 -4.84 -1.50
CA LEU A 38 7.24 -4.79 -1.55
C LEU A 38 6.55 -6.16 -1.65
N LEU A 39 7.20 -7.17 -2.26
CA LEU A 39 6.65 -8.52 -2.37
C LEU A 39 7.01 -9.43 -1.19
N THR A 40 8.07 -9.11 -0.45
CA THR A 40 8.60 -9.96 0.61
C THR A 40 8.15 -9.50 1.99
N GLN A 41 7.80 -8.22 2.14
CA GLN A 41 7.37 -7.64 3.39
C GLN A 41 5.88 -7.86 3.64
N ASN A 42 5.54 -8.22 4.88
CA ASN A 42 4.15 -8.26 5.32
C ASN A 42 3.59 -6.83 5.48
N ILE A 43 2.70 -6.44 4.59
CA ILE A 43 1.94 -5.18 4.69
C ILE A 43 0.69 -5.44 5.54
N PRO A 44 0.47 -4.69 6.64
CA PRO A 44 -0.62 -4.99 7.55
C PRO A 44 -1.98 -4.59 6.96
N SER A 45 -2.94 -5.52 7.00
CA SER A 45 -4.35 -5.21 6.82
C SER A 45 -4.87 -4.34 7.98
N GLY A 46 -5.81 -3.43 7.70
CA GLY A 46 -6.43 -2.60 8.75
C GLY A 46 -5.62 -1.37 9.18
N LYS A 47 -4.38 -1.20 8.70
CA LYS A 47 -3.62 0.05 8.88
C LYS A 47 -3.79 0.96 7.66
N THR A 48 -3.83 2.27 7.91
CA THR A 48 -3.66 3.24 6.82
C THR A 48 -2.26 3.12 6.26
N LEU A 49 -2.16 2.98 4.94
CA LEU A 49 -0.93 2.93 4.18
C LEU A 49 -0.77 4.25 3.42
N TRP A 50 0.44 4.80 3.47
CA TRP A 50 0.86 5.91 2.63
C TRP A 50 1.70 5.35 1.50
N VAL A 51 1.17 5.40 0.28
CA VAL A 51 1.81 4.84 -0.90
C VAL A 51 2.50 5.97 -1.64
N LYS A 52 3.83 5.85 -1.82
CA LYS A 52 4.59 6.75 -2.66
C LYS A 52 4.76 6.14 -4.04
N THR A 53 4.45 6.92 -5.06
CA THR A 53 4.71 6.60 -6.46
C THR A 53 5.69 7.62 -7.02
N GLN A 54 6.20 7.36 -8.22
CA GLN A 54 6.98 8.36 -8.95
C GLN A 54 6.21 9.65 -9.23
N ASN A 55 4.89 9.56 -9.40
CA ASN A 55 4.05 10.67 -9.87
C ASN A 55 3.25 11.34 -8.76
N GLY A 56 3.31 10.83 -7.52
CA GLY A 56 2.49 11.36 -6.43
C GLY A 56 2.45 10.47 -5.20
N SER A 57 1.61 10.86 -4.25
CA SER A 57 1.36 10.10 -3.03
C SER A 57 -0.12 9.78 -2.92
N TYR A 58 -0.43 8.56 -2.48
CA TYR A 58 -1.79 8.07 -2.28
C TYR A 58 -1.96 7.58 -0.85
N THR A 59 -3.20 7.56 -0.38
CA THR A 59 -3.56 7.03 0.93
C THR A 59 -4.52 5.87 0.74
N VAL A 60 -4.12 4.68 1.18
CA VAL A 60 -4.99 3.52 1.30
C VAL A 60 -5.43 3.44 2.75
N ARG A 61 -6.71 3.72 3.02
CA ARG A 61 -7.28 3.57 4.36
C ARG A 61 -7.32 2.09 4.73
N GLY A 62 -7.02 1.78 5.99
CA GLY A 62 -7.13 0.42 6.52
C GLY A 62 -8.57 -0.01 6.85
N ASP A 63 -9.45 0.96 7.14
CA ASP A 63 -10.85 0.69 7.44
C ASP A 63 -11.62 0.24 6.18
N GLY A 64 -12.39 -0.83 6.31
CA GLY A 64 -13.09 -1.50 5.21
C GLY A 64 -12.19 -2.09 4.12
N LEU A 65 -10.87 -2.19 4.35
CA LEU A 65 -9.93 -2.73 3.38
C LEU A 65 -10.06 -4.25 3.30
N ARG A 66 -10.44 -4.76 2.13
CA ARG A 66 -10.74 -6.17 1.91
C ARG A 66 -9.57 -6.91 1.29
N VAL A 67 -8.97 -6.33 0.26
CA VAL A 67 -7.88 -6.94 -0.52
C VAL A 67 -6.85 -5.88 -0.85
N ILE A 68 -5.57 -6.25 -0.72
CA ILE A 68 -4.44 -5.53 -1.33
C ILE A 68 -3.78 -6.48 -2.30
N GLU A 69 -3.79 -6.12 -3.59
CA GLU A 69 -2.98 -6.77 -4.60
C GLU A 69 -1.70 -5.96 -4.80
N ILE A 70 -0.55 -6.63 -4.78
CA ILE A 70 0.75 -6.04 -5.13
C ILE A 70 1.35 -6.93 -6.22
N ARG A 71 1.67 -6.35 -7.38
CA ARG A 71 2.30 -7.06 -8.49
C ARG A 71 3.41 -6.23 -9.10
N LYS A 72 4.44 -6.91 -9.59
CA LYS A 72 5.50 -6.27 -10.36
C LYS A 72 4.93 -5.82 -11.71
N GLU A 73 5.22 -4.58 -12.10
CA GLU A 73 4.93 -4.06 -13.45
C GLU A 73 5.96 -4.57 -14.46
#